data_AF-C5L1P7-F1
#
_entry.id   AF-C5L1P7-F1
#
_cell.length_a   1.000
_cell.length_b   1.000
_cell.length_c   1.000
_cell.angle_alpha   90.00
_cell.angle_beta   90.00
_cell.angle_gamma   90.00
#
_symmetry.space_group_name_H-M   'P 1'
#
loop_
_entity.id
_entity.type
_entity.pdbx_description
1 polymer ?
#
loop_
_entity_poly.entity_id
_entity_poly.type
_entity_poly.pdbx_seq_one_letter_code
_entity_poly.pdbx_strand_id
1 'polypeptide(L)'
;DPDKEAKRKKRREYRARKKLKQQAGLWKARVKDENNPNIYISGLPNDITLEELYNLFKLAGAIKTDMETGRYKIKIYDKLQQEDVIPYPSVT
;
A
#
# COMPACT_ATOMS: atom_id res chain seq x y z
N ASP A 1 35.26 15.44 18.20
CA ASP A 1 34.00 14.86 18.72
C ASP A 1 33.78 13.42 18.30
N PRO A 2 33.92 12.47 19.22
CA PRO A 2 33.62 11.06 18.96
C PRO A 2 32.16 10.82 18.54
N ASP A 3 31.23 11.69 18.98
CA ASP A 3 29.81 11.61 18.64
C ASP A 3 29.52 11.86 17.14
N LYS A 4 30.20 12.84 16.54
CA LYS A 4 30.07 13.15 15.09
C LYS A 4 30.57 12.00 14.22
N GLU A 5 31.62 11.30 14.66
CA GLU A 5 32.18 10.17 13.93
C GLU A 5 31.28 8.92 14.01
N ALA A 6 30.69 8.64 15.18
CA ALA A 6 29.70 7.58 15.35
C ALA A 6 28.46 7.78 14.46
N LYS A 7 27.95 9.02 14.39
CA LYS A 7 26.82 9.39 13.51
C LYS A 7 27.16 9.20 12.03
N ARG A 8 28.40 9.51 11.62
CA ARG A 8 28.89 9.33 10.26
C ARG A 8 29.02 7.85 9.89
N LYS A 9 29.51 7.02 10.81
CA LYS A 9 29.65 5.56 10.63
C LYS A 9 28.28 4.88 10.45
N LYS A 10 27.32 5.19 11.34
CA LYS A 10 25.93 4.68 11.27
C LYS A 10 25.24 5.07 9.96
N ARG A 11 25.45 6.30 9.48
CA ARG A 11 24.93 6.76 8.17
C ARG A 11 25.57 6.03 6.99
N ARG A 12 26.87 5.74 7.06
CA ARG A 12 27.59 5.00 6.02
C ARG A 12 27.11 3.55 5.94
N GLU A 13 26.97 2.89 7.08
CA GLU A 13 26.43 1.51 7.18
C GLU A 13 24.99 1.42 6.70
N TYR A 14 24.14 2.39 7.06
CA TYR A 14 22.77 2.47 6.55
C TYR A 14 22.72 2.62 5.02
N ARG A 15 23.54 3.51 4.45
CA ARG A 15 23.63 3.71 2.99
C ARG A 15 24.17 2.48 2.28
N ALA A 16 25.17 1.80 2.86
CA ALA A 16 25.71 0.55 2.32
C ALA A 16 24.65 -0.56 2.30
N ARG A 17 23.90 -0.72 3.40
CA ARG A 17 22.78 -1.68 3.47
C ARG A 17 21.69 -1.37 2.46
N LYS A 18 21.37 -0.09 2.23
CA LYS A 18 20.38 0.34 1.22
C LYS A 18 20.88 0.05 -0.20
N LYS A 19 22.15 0.34 -0.51
CA LYS A 19 22.77 0.03 -1.81
C LYS A 19 22.82 -1.48 -2.08
N LEU A 20 23.17 -2.28 -1.08
CA LEU A 20 23.18 -3.75 -1.21
C LEU A 20 21.77 -4.30 -1.51
N LYS A 21 20.73 -3.79 -0.82
CA LYS A 21 19.33 -4.15 -1.11
C LYS A 21 18.86 -3.72 -2.50
N GLN A 22 19.38 -2.61 -3.03
CA GLN A 22 19.09 -2.14 -4.39
C GLN A 22 19.79 -3.01 -5.45
N GLN A 23 21.08 -3.32 -5.24
CA GLN A 23 21.87 -4.17 -6.15
C GLN A 23 21.37 -5.62 -6.16
N ALA A 24 20.92 -6.15 -5.03
CA ALA A 24 20.32 -7.48 -4.92
C ALA A 24 18.94 -7.60 -5.59
N GLY A 25 18.45 -6.58 -6.31
CA GLY A 25 17.13 -6.58 -6.95
C GLY A 25 15.95 -6.63 -5.95
N LEU A 26 16.22 -6.66 -4.65
CA LEU A 26 15.20 -6.79 -3.60
C LEU A 26 14.31 -5.55 -3.49
N TRP A 27 14.73 -4.40 -4.03
CA TRP A 27 13.82 -3.26 -4.22
C TRP A 27 12.69 -3.59 -5.20
N LYS A 28 12.99 -4.32 -6.28
CA LYS A 28 11.98 -4.87 -7.21
C LYS A 28 11.25 -6.09 -6.64
N ALA A 29 11.81 -6.79 -5.66
CA ALA A 29 11.09 -7.86 -4.96
C ALA A 29 9.95 -7.35 -4.06
N ARG A 30 9.95 -6.07 -3.65
CA ARG A 30 8.76 -5.43 -3.06
C ARG A 30 7.71 -5.06 -4.11
N VAL A 31 8.11 -5.01 -5.39
CA VAL A 31 7.25 -4.86 -6.58
C VAL A 31 6.77 -6.23 -7.08
N LYS A 32 7.03 -7.34 -6.35
CA LYS A 32 6.24 -8.57 -6.49
C LYS A 32 4.85 -8.38 -5.84
N ASP A 33 4.14 -7.37 -6.33
CA ASP A 33 2.69 -7.26 -6.34
C ASP A 33 2.06 -8.27 -7.32
N GLU A 34 2.85 -9.13 -7.99
CA GLU A 34 2.33 -10.20 -8.86
C GLU A 34 1.30 -11.08 -8.16
N ASN A 35 1.34 -11.17 -6.82
CA ASN A 35 0.39 -11.94 -6.00
C ASN A 35 -0.45 -11.08 -5.05
N ASN A 36 -0.46 -9.75 -5.20
CA ASN A 36 -1.32 -8.92 -4.36
C ASN A 36 -2.73 -8.87 -4.97
N PRO A 37 -3.75 -9.45 -4.32
CA PRO A 37 -5.11 -9.47 -4.87
C PRO A 37 -5.85 -8.14 -4.68
N ASN A 38 -5.23 -7.14 -4.05
CA ASN A 38 -5.87 -5.85 -3.78
C ASN A 38 -5.78 -4.94 -5.01
N ILE A 39 -6.92 -4.42 -5.46
CA ILE A 39 -7.03 -3.52 -6.61
C ILE A 39 -7.40 -2.12 -6.09
N TYR A 40 -6.68 -1.10 -6.57
CA TYR A 40 -6.96 0.30 -6.27
C TYR A 40 -7.38 1.02 -7.54
N ILE A 41 -8.53 1.70 -7.50
CA ILE A 41 -9.16 2.31 -8.66
C ILE A 41 -9.29 3.81 -8.39
N SER A 42 -9.02 4.63 -9.40
CA SER A 42 -9.15 6.10 -9.33
C SER A 42 -10.00 6.59 -10.49
N GLY A 43 -10.67 7.74 -10.33
CA GLY A 43 -11.55 8.29 -11.35
C GLY A 43 -12.94 7.65 -11.40
N LEU A 44 -13.42 7.12 -10.27
CA LEU A 44 -14.80 6.64 -10.17
C LEU A 44 -15.78 7.83 -10.15
N PRO A 45 -16.98 7.66 -10.73
CA PRO A 45 -18.08 8.61 -10.57
C PRO A 45 -18.45 8.81 -9.09
N ASN A 46 -18.98 9.98 -8.73
CA ASN A 46 -19.37 10.28 -7.34
C ASN A 46 -20.63 9.51 -6.89
N ASP A 47 -21.41 9.03 -7.83
CA ASP A 47 -22.65 8.26 -7.65
C ASP A 47 -22.42 6.75 -7.65
N ILE A 48 -21.16 6.29 -7.67
CA ILE A 48 -20.83 4.87 -7.72
C ILE A 48 -21.29 4.13 -6.46
N THR A 49 -21.93 2.97 -6.65
CA THR A 49 -22.36 2.11 -5.55
C THR A 49 -21.48 0.87 -5.39
N LEU A 50 -21.48 0.29 -4.19
CA LEU A 50 -20.77 -0.96 -3.89
C LEU A 50 -21.28 -2.14 -4.75
N GLU A 51 -22.58 -2.17 -5.04
CA GLU A 51 -23.21 -3.25 -5.82
C GLU A 51 -22.80 -3.19 -7.30
N GLU A 52 -22.75 -2.00 -7.89
CA GLU A 52 -22.28 -1.80 -9.27
C GLU A 52 -20.83 -2.23 -9.42
N LEU A 53 -19.95 -1.83 -8.48
CA LEU A 53 -18.57 -2.28 -8.46
C LEU A 53 -18.47 -3.80 -8.32
N TYR A 54 -19.23 -4.39 -7.41
CA TYR A 54 -19.25 -5.84 -7.25
C TYR A 54 -19.67 -6.55 -8.54
N ASN A 55 -20.77 -6.13 -9.17
CA ASN A 55 -21.27 -6.74 -10.40
C ASN A 55 -20.29 -6.62 -11.56
N LEU A 56 -19.61 -5.48 -11.69
CA LEU A 56 -18.58 -5.27 -12.71
C LEU A 56 -17.38 -6.21 -12.50
N PHE A 57 -16.82 -6.24 -11.28
CA PHE A 57 -15.61 -7.00 -10.98
C PHE A 57 -15.87 -8.51 -10.81
N LYS A 58 -17.09 -8.91 -10.49
CA LYS A 58 -17.51 -10.32 -10.45
C LYS A 58 -17.31 -11.03 -11.79
N LEU A 59 -17.42 -10.31 -12.91
CA LEU A 59 -17.16 -10.85 -14.25
C LEU A 59 -15.69 -11.20 -14.45
N ALA A 60 -14.78 -10.48 -13.80
CA ALA A 60 -13.34 -10.71 -13.88
C ALA A 60 -12.85 -11.75 -12.86
N GLY A 61 -13.54 -11.94 -11.74
CA GLY A 61 -13.18 -12.94 -10.73
C GLY A 61 -13.98 -12.87 -9.44
N ALA A 62 -13.65 -13.76 -8.50
CA ALA A 62 -14.29 -13.79 -7.19
C ALA A 62 -13.72 -12.71 -6.27
N ILE A 63 -14.60 -11.87 -5.70
CA ILE A 63 -14.23 -10.85 -4.72
C ILE A 63 -14.31 -11.47 -3.33
N LYS A 64 -13.33 -11.15 -2.47
CA LYS A 64 -13.31 -11.63 -1.10
C LYS A 64 -14.52 -11.10 -0.31
N THR A 65 -15.23 -12.01 0.35
CA THR A 65 -16.29 -11.69 1.31
C THR A 65 -15.73 -11.74 2.73
N ASP A 66 -16.21 -10.87 3.59
CA ASP A 66 -15.94 -10.91 5.03
C ASP A 66 -16.75 -12.02 5.71
N MET A 67 -16.12 -12.79 6.59
CA MET A 67 -16.75 -13.94 7.27
C MET A 67 -17.69 -13.51 8.40
N GLU A 68 -17.45 -12.33 9.00
CA GLU A 68 -18.26 -11.83 10.11
C GLU A 68 -19.50 -11.08 9.61
N THR A 69 -19.31 -10.20 8.63
CA THR A 69 -20.38 -9.33 8.13
C THR A 69 -21.09 -9.86 6.88
N GLY A 70 -20.49 -10.84 6.20
CA GLY A 70 -20.99 -11.34 4.90
C GLY A 70 -20.91 -10.31 3.76
N ARG A 71 -20.33 -9.13 4.00
CA ARG A 71 -20.21 -8.05 3.01
C ARG A 71 -18.96 -8.24 2.15
N TYR A 72 -19.03 -7.75 0.91
CA TYR A 72 -17.87 -7.72 0.01
C TYR A 72 -16.80 -6.79 0.56
N LYS A 73 -15.54 -7.21 0.47
CA LYS A 73 -14.39 -6.43 0.93
C LYS A 73 -14.02 -5.34 -0.07
N ILE A 74 -14.93 -4.38 -0.27
CA ILE A 74 -14.78 -3.22 -1.16
C ILE A 74 -14.87 -1.96 -0.29
N LYS A 75 -13.95 -1.01 -0.51
CA LYS A 75 -13.95 0.28 0.17
C LYS A 75 -13.98 1.40 -0.86
N ILE A 76 -14.98 2.27 -0.78
CA ILE A 76 -15.09 3.48 -1.60
C ILE A 76 -14.61 4.63 -0.73
N TYR A 77 -13.60 5.35 -1.21
CA TYR A 77 -13.06 6.52 -0.52
C TYR A 77 -13.68 7.76 -1.18
N ASP A 78 -14.61 8.40 -0.48
CA ASP A 78 -15.07 9.73 -0.86
C ASP A 78 -14.12 10.78 -0.26
N LYS A 79 -13.84 11.85 -1.01
CA LYS A 79 -13.02 12.98 -0.55
C LYS A 79 -13.59 13.65 0.70
N LEU A 80 -14.89 13.44 0.97
CA LEU A 80 -15.60 14.00 2.11
C LEU A 80 -15.49 13.15 3.40
N GLN A 81 -14.98 11.92 3.33
CA GLN A 81 -14.89 11.00 4.48
C GLN A 81 -13.44 10.63 4.81
N GLN A 82 -12.59 11.64 4.95
CA GLN A 82 -11.21 11.48 5.39
C GLN A 82 -11.11 11.44 6.93
N GLU A 83 -11.82 10.49 7.57
CA GLU A 83 -11.66 10.22 9.02
C GLU A 83 -10.73 9.01 9.29
N ASP A 84 -10.35 8.24 8.27
CA ASP A 84 -9.31 7.20 8.40
C ASP A 84 -7.98 7.71 7.83
N VAL A 85 -7.43 8.76 8.44
CA VAL A 85 -6.04 9.18 8.18
C VAL A 85 -5.12 8.10 8.71
N ILE A 86 -4.66 7.19 7.84
CA ILE A 86 -3.49 6.36 8.13
C ILE A 86 -2.31 7.35 8.23
N PRO A 87 -1.72 7.59 9.41
CA PRO A 87 -0.63 8.54 9.50
C PRO A 87 0.55 7.97 8.69
N TYR A 88 0.93 8.66 7.62
CA TYR A 88 2.22 8.41 7.00
C TYR A 88 3.28 8.62 8.09
N PRO A 89 4.20 7.65 8.33
CA PRO A 89 5.28 7.88 9.26
C PRO A 89 6.11 9.03 8.71
N SER A 90 6.08 10.17 9.39
CA SER A 90 6.93 11.29 9.10
C SER A 90 8.38 10.81 9.18
N VAL A 91 9.04 10.79 8.03
CA VAL A 91 10.46 10.47 7.95
C VAL A 91 11.20 11.74 8.37
N THR A 92 11.48 11.89 9.66
CA THR A 92 12.45 12.88 10.19
C THR A 92 13.87 12.45 9.89
#